data_AF-A0A0J7N4D5-F1
#
_entry.id   AF-A0A0J7N4D5-F1
#
_cell.length_a   1.000
_cell.length_b   1.000
_cell.length_c   1.000
_cell.angle_alpha   90.00
_cell.angle_beta   90.00
_cell.angle_gamma   90.00
#
_symmetry.space_group_name_H-M   'P 1'
#
loop_
_entity.id
_entity.type
_entity.pdbx_description
1 polymer ?
#
loop_
_entity_poly.entity_id
_entity_poly.type
_entity_poly.pdbx_seq_one_letter_code
_entity_poly.pdbx_strand_id
1 'polypeptide(L)'
;MLEFLACLGLCAPYKEAVLYEASSVFHPHPSISSPEEGCFIQYVCDNADHNVATIDGLNTFHSMGIIKIITPYDKIHEDQLITRLTTIPTAAEMATIAQVQIKIYENYGVQGLKKIMVEKLDCDEITTTSMLRNSDILWMYKKWKRVPKVPGWSGFMEYLTKDEIYRKSRIIYLPFINQPASNYNTLYTSLQCILDDGKMHGHTTCVVTFDQPLYFKAREIVATSVENSEFSKIIVRLGGFHLLMSFLGSIGYIMAESGLKEVISTIYAPNSVDKILLGHAYSRAIRAHTLLQVAISEIIFNEITLDDDKNEFFKRYLENVDKESPSFKDVERSSAVTELKAEFDEKISEIRNRGPTAKLWVQYFEMITIAKEFIERKEWEIGRHI
;
A
#
# COMPACT_ATOMS: atom_id res chain seq x y z
N MET A 1 3.72 -41.40 6.66
CA MET A 1 4.99 -40.77 6.24
C MET A 1 5.52 -39.84 7.32
N LEU A 2 4.78 -38.80 7.74
CA LEU A 2 5.21 -37.87 8.81
C LEU A 2 5.53 -38.57 10.15
N GLU A 3 4.67 -39.45 10.65
CA GLU A 3 4.93 -40.20 11.89
C GLU A 3 6.19 -41.08 11.82
N PHE A 4 6.46 -41.69 10.67
CA PHE A 4 7.67 -42.48 10.45
C PHE A 4 8.93 -41.61 10.49
N LEU A 5 8.90 -40.43 9.86
CA LEU A 5 10.00 -39.45 9.91
C LEU A 5 10.20 -38.90 11.34
N ALA A 6 9.12 -38.72 12.10
CA ALA A 6 9.18 -38.31 13.49
C ALA A 6 9.81 -39.38 14.38
N CYS A 7 9.49 -40.67 14.18
CA CYS A 7 10.15 -41.78 14.88
C CYS A 7 11.66 -41.87 14.61
N LEU A 8 12.11 -41.40 13.44
CA LEU A 8 13.54 -41.31 13.09
C LEU A 8 14.21 -40.02 13.62
N GLY A 9 13.48 -39.15 14.32
CA GLY A 9 14.00 -37.89 14.85
C GLY A 9 14.22 -36.80 13.78
N LEU A 10 13.66 -36.97 12.58
CA LEU A 10 13.83 -36.03 11.47
C LEU A 10 12.83 -34.88 11.48
N CYS A 11 11.70 -35.02 12.18
CA CYS A 11 10.70 -33.97 12.37
C CYS A 11 9.89 -34.16 13.67
N ALA A 12 9.10 -33.16 14.05
CA ALA A 12 8.11 -33.31 15.12
C ALA A 12 6.94 -34.22 14.65
N PRO A 13 6.30 -34.98 15.56
CA PRO A 13 5.12 -35.77 15.24
C PRO A 13 3.91 -34.86 15.01
N TYR A 14 2.92 -35.34 14.25
CA TYR A 14 1.72 -34.55 13.92
C TYR A 14 0.98 -34.11 15.19
N LYS A 15 0.92 -35.00 16.18
CA LYS A 15 0.31 -34.71 17.48
C LYS A 15 0.94 -33.50 18.19
N GLU A 16 2.26 -33.35 18.14
CA GLU A 16 2.94 -32.21 18.77
C GLU A 16 2.68 -30.91 18.00
N ALA A 17 2.63 -30.96 16.66
CA ALA A 17 2.27 -29.80 15.86
C ALA A 17 0.84 -29.29 16.20
N VAL A 18 -0.15 -30.20 16.23
CA VAL A 18 -1.52 -29.85 16.62
C VAL A 18 -1.60 -29.35 18.06
N LEU A 19 -0.84 -29.96 18.98
CA LEU A 19 -0.81 -29.51 20.38
C LEU A 19 -0.19 -28.12 20.51
N TYR A 20 0.84 -27.80 19.73
CA TYR A 20 1.45 -26.48 19.68
C TYR A 20 0.48 -25.44 19.10
N GLU A 21 -0.21 -25.75 18.00
CA GLU A 21 -1.24 -24.89 17.41
C GLU A 21 -2.37 -24.62 18.41
N ALA A 22 -2.90 -25.66 19.05
CA ALA A 22 -3.92 -25.52 20.08
C ALA A 22 -3.42 -24.71 21.29
N SER A 23 -2.19 -24.96 21.75
CA SER A 23 -1.60 -24.19 22.85
C SER A 23 -1.47 -22.71 22.50
N SER A 24 -1.18 -22.41 21.22
CA SER A 24 -1.09 -21.03 20.73
C SER A 24 -2.45 -20.34 20.67
N VAL A 25 -3.51 -21.06 20.26
CA VAL A 25 -4.89 -20.52 20.24
C VAL A 25 -5.40 -20.19 21.65
N PHE A 26 -5.04 -21.01 22.63
CA PHE A 26 -5.44 -20.81 24.03
C PHE A 26 -4.51 -19.84 24.78
N HIS A 27 -3.41 -19.43 24.16
CA HIS A 27 -2.52 -18.45 24.75
C HIS A 27 -3.13 -17.05 24.68
N PRO A 28 -3.11 -16.26 25.76
CA PRO A 28 -3.56 -14.88 25.71
C PRO A 28 -2.83 -14.10 24.61
N HIS A 29 -3.54 -13.16 23.97
CA HIS A 29 -2.88 -12.20 23.09
C HIS A 29 -1.81 -11.44 23.86
N PRO A 30 -0.66 -11.13 23.21
CA PRO A 30 0.43 -10.42 23.87
C PRO A 30 -0.03 -9.05 24.33
N SER A 31 0.58 -8.56 25.41
CA SER A 31 0.33 -7.19 25.86
C SER A 31 0.94 -6.21 24.85
N ILE A 32 0.21 -5.13 24.59
CA ILE A 32 0.60 -4.10 23.62
C ILE A 32 0.67 -2.78 24.35
N SER A 33 1.77 -2.06 24.13
CA SER A 33 1.97 -0.69 24.63
C SER A 33 0.87 0.26 24.18
N SER A 34 0.61 1.28 25.00
CA SER A 34 -0.41 2.29 24.71
C SER A 34 0.06 3.29 23.64
N PRO A 35 -0.85 4.11 23.07
CA PRO A 35 -0.50 5.16 22.12
C PRO A 35 0.53 6.16 22.66
N GLU A 36 0.46 6.49 23.96
CA GLU A 36 1.35 7.45 24.63
C GLU A 36 2.80 6.96 24.64
N GLU A 37 3.02 5.65 24.57
CA GLU A 37 4.35 5.04 24.47
C GLU A 37 4.85 4.96 23.02
N GLY A 38 4.11 5.54 22.06
CA GLY A 38 4.44 5.55 20.63
C GLY A 38 3.98 4.30 19.89
N CYS A 39 2.99 3.58 20.40
CA CYS A 39 2.37 2.46 19.71
C CYS A 39 1.30 2.95 18.72
N PHE A 40 1.36 2.47 17.49
CA PHE A 40 0.32 2.70 16.48
C PHE A 40 -0.29 1.38 16.04
N ILE A 41 -1.62 1.33 16.07
CA ILE A 41 -2.41 0.18 15.67
C ILE A 41 -3.29 0.57 14.48
N GLN A 42 -3.19 -0.20 13.40
CA GLN A 42 -4.14 -0.15 12.28
C GLN A 42 -4.69 -1.53 11.99
N TYR A 43 -5.90 -1.59 11.44
CA TYR A 43 -6.59 -2.82 11.14
C TYR A 43 -6.79 -2.98 9.63
N VAL A 44 -6.84 -4.22 9.18
CA VAL A 44 -7.25 -4.57 7.83
C VAL A 44 -8.32 -5.65 7.91
N CYS A 45 -9.39 -5.45 7.18
CA CYS A 45 -10.49 -6.38 7.06
C CYS A 45 -10.63 -6.78 5.59
N ASP A 46 -10.64 -8.08 5.33
CA ASP A 46 -10.77 -8.63 3.98
C ASP A 46 -11.47 -10.00 4.01
N ASN A 47 -11.84 -10.48 2.84
CA ASN A 47 -12.30 -11.85 2.67
C ASN A 47 -11.17 -12.82 3.05
N ALA A 48 -11.50 -13.79 3.89
CA ALA A 48 -10.66 -14.92 4.19
C ALA A 48 -11.27 -16.16 3.55
N ASP A 49 -10.59 -16.60 2.49
CA ASP A 49 -11.05 -17.65 1.59
C ASP A 49 -10.14 -18.88 1.71
N HIS A 50 -10.72 -20.06 1.97
CA HIS A 50 -9.99 -21.33 1.92
C HIS A 50 -10.65 -22.32 0.96
N ASN A 51 -9.83 -23.16 0.32
CA ASN A 51 -10.25 -24.20 -0.62
C ASN A 51 -11.08 -23.70 -1.81
N VAL A 52 -10.88 -22.47 -2.27
CA VAL A 52 -11.68 -21.88 -3.37
C VAL A 52 -11.45 -22.49 -4.75
N ALA A 53 -10.41 -23.33 -4.91
CA ALA A 53 -10.06 -23.98 -6.17
C ALA A 53 -10.62 -25.42 -6.28
N THR A 54 -11.82 -25.67 -5.78
CA THR A 54 -12.51 -26.96 -5.97
C THR A 54 -13.19 -27.00 -7.35
N ILE A 55 -13.14 -28.16 -8.01
CA ILE A 55 -13.70 -28.35 -9.37
C ILE A 55 -15.22 -28.18 -9.36
N ASP A 56 -15.87 -28.58 -8.27
CA ASP A 56 -17.32 -28.52 -8.08
C ASP A 56 -17.79 -27.25 -7.36
N GLY A 57 -16.87 -26.41 -6.87
CA GLY A 57 -17.18 -25.22 -6.07
C GLY A 57 -17.75 -25.53 -4.69
N LEU A 58 -17.66 -26.77 -4.21
CA LEU A 58 -18.16 -27.17 -2.90
C LEU A 58 -17.06 -27.13 -1.83
N ASN A 59 -17.47 -27.08 -0.56
CA ASN A 59 -16.59 -27.05 0.62
C ASN A 59 -15.56 -25.91 0.62
N THR A 60 -15.91 -24.78 0.00
CA THR A 60 -15.17 -23.53 0.12
C THR A 60 -15.50 -22.86 1.45
N PHE A 61 -14.51 -22.19 2.03
CA PHE A 61 -14.70 -21.37 3.21
C PHE A 61 -14.63 -19.91 2.80
N HIS A 62 -15.64 -19.13 3.19
CA HIS A 62 -15.73 -17.70 2.91
C HIS A 62 -16.12 -16.99 4.20
N SER A 63 -15.19 -16.21 4.75
CA SER A 63 -15.40 -15.48 6.01
C SER A 63 -14.80 -14.09 5.95
N MET A 64 -15.04 -13.28 6.97
CA MET A 64 -14.30 -12.04 7.17
C MET A 64 -13.06 -12.32 8.04
N GLY A 65 -11.89 -12.05 7.49
CA GLY A 65 -10.62 -11.98 8.20
C GLY A 65 -10.38 -10.57 8.73
N ILE A 66 -9.79 -10.50 9.92
CA ILE A 66 -9.36 -9.25 10.53
C ILE A 66 -7.92 -9.44 10.98
N ILE A 67 -7.04 -8.53 10.56
CA ILE A 67 -5.69 -8.44 11.08
C ILE A 67 -5.48 -7.09 11.75
N LYS A 68 -4.66 -7.11 12.80
CA LYS A 68 -4.14 -5.96 13.49
C LYS A 68 -2.65 -5.80 13.14
N ILE A 69 -2.26 -4.63 12.69
CA ILE A 69 -0.89 -4.27 12.34
C ILE A 69 -0.39 -3.26 13.36
N ILE A 70 0.67 -3.62 14.06
CA ILE A 70 1.25 -2.81 15.15
C ILE A 70 2.61 -2.29 14.71
N THR A 71 2.80 -0.97 14.87
CA THR A 71 4.05 -0.30 14.55
C THR A 71 4.44 0.65 15.69
N PRO A 72 5.69 0.62 16.18
CA PRO A 72 6.74 -0.33 15.83
C PRO A 72 6.55 -1.72 16.46
N TYR A 73 7.17 -2.75 15.87
CA TYR A 73 7.01 -4.16 16.28
C TYR A 73 7.43 -4.46 17.72
N ASP A 74 8.32 -3.65 18.28
CA ASP A 74 8.85 -3.72 19.65
C ASP A 74 7.86 -3.19 20.71
N LYS A 75 6.67 -2.77 20.29
CA LYS A 75 5.55 -2.42 21.17
C LYS A 75 4.69 -3.60 21.61
N ILE A 76 5.10 -4.81 21.23
CA ILE A 76 4.46 -6.06 21.61
C ILE A 76 5.35 -6.76 22.61
N HIS A 77 4.83 -6.96 23.82
CA HIS A 77 5.54 -7.60 24.92
C HIS A 77 5.27 -9.11 24.86
N GLU A 78 6.20 -9.87 24.27
CA GLU A 78 6.10 -11.32 24.06
C GLU A 78 6.65 -12.15 25.21
N ASP A 79 6.88 -11.55 26.37
CA ASP A 79 7.64 -12.14 27.48
C ASP A 79 6.98 -13.39 28.11
N GLN A 80 5.86 -13.86 27.56
CA GLN A 80 5.14 -15.03 28.04
C GLN A 80 5.40 -16.24 27.14
N LEU A 81 6.06 -17.24 27.72
CA LEU A 81 6.17 -18.57 27.10
C LEU A 81 4.77 -19.14 26.86
N ILE A 82 4.51 -19.63 25.65
CA ILE A 82 3.28 -20.36 25.35
C ILE A 82 3.23 -21.59 26.25
N THR A 83 2.23 -21.63 27.14
CA THR A 83 2.04 -22.76 28.04
C THR A 83 1.52 -23.94 27.24
N ARG A 84 2.32 -25.01 27.17
CA ARG A 84 1.94 -26.24 26.47
C ARG A 84 0.72 -26.87 27.15
N LEU A 85 -0.33 -27.09 26.39
CA LEU A 85 -1.50 -27.85 26.84
C LEU A 85 -1.12 -29.31 27.11
N THR A 86 -1.77 -29.93 28.08
CA THR A 86 -1.57 -31.35 28.41
C THR A 86 -2.35 -32.28 27.49
N THR A 87 -3.45 -31.79 26.90
CA THR A 87 -4.35 -32.52 26.02
C THR A 87 -4.75 -31.64 24.83
N ILE A 88 -5.03 -32.29 23.69
CA ILE A 88 -5.56 -31.60 22.51
C ILE A 88 -7.04 -31.25 22.80
N PRO A 89 -7.44 -29.97 22.76
CA PRO A 89 -8.82 -29.56 22.92
C PRO A 89 -9.72 -30.13 21.81
N THR A 90 -10.99 -30.33 22.14
CA THR A 90 -12.03 -30.70 21.18
C THR A 90 -12.34 -29.53 20.24
N ALA A 91 -12.91 -29.83 19.08
CA ALA A 91 -13.34 -28.81 18.13
C ALA A 91 -14.34 -27.80 18.74
N ALA A 92 -15.20 -28.24 19.67
CA ALA A 92 -16.15 -27.37 20.35
C ALA A 92 -15.46 -26.38 21.31
N GLU A 93 -14.43 -26.83 22.04
CA GLU A 93 -13.61 -25.96 22.90
C GLU A 93 -12.83 -24.94 22.07
N MET A 94 -12.20 -25.38 20.97
CA MET A 94 -11.52 -24.48 20.02
C MET A 94 -12.49 -23.44 19.44
N ALA A 95 -13.69 -23.86 19.05
CA ALA A 95 -14.70 -22.98 18.47
C ALA A 95 -15.18 -21.92 19.45
N THR A 96 -15.31 -22.26 20.74
CA THR A 96 -15.77 -21.32 21.77
C THR A 96 -14.84 -20.12 21.94
N ILE A 97 -13.52 -20.33 21.78
CA ILE A 97 -12.51 -19.25 21.88
C ILE A 97 -12.48 -18.39 20.62
N ALA A 98 -12.63 -19.01 19.45
CA ALA A 98 -12.56 -18.31 18.16
C ALA A 98 -13.89 -17.67 17.74
N GLN A 99 -14.98 -17.89 18.47
CA GLN A 99 -16.31 -17.44 18.06
C GLN A 99 -16.50 -15.94 18.29
N VAL A 100 -16.69 -15.21 17.19
CA VAL A 100 -17.18 -13.82 17.22
C VAL A 100 -18.70 -13.82 17.16
N GLN A 101 -19.35 -13.22 18.17
CA GLN A 101 -20.80 -13.05 18.17
C GLN A 101 -21.23 -11.99 17.14
N ILE A 102 -22.09 -12.38 16.20
CA ILE A 102 -22.63 -11.48 15.18
C ILE A 102 -23.52 -10.42 15.82
N LYS A 103 -23.22 -9.16 15.53
CA LYS A 103 -24.04 -8.00 15.88
C LYS A 103 -24.89 -7.59 14.68
N ILE A 104 -26.17 -7.32 14.93
CA ILE A 104 -27.12 -6.91 13.89
C ILE A 104 -26.92 -5.43 13.59
N TYR A 105 -26.73 -5.11 12.31
CA TYR A 105 -26.73 -3.75 11.82
C TYR A 105 -28.15 -3.34 11.43
N GLU A 106 -28.70 -2.39 12.18
CA GLU A 106 -30.00 -1.81 11.88
C GLU A 106 -29.83 -0.44 11.22
N ASN A 107 -30.33 -0.30 9.99
CA ASN A 107 -30.40 0.99 9.29
C ASN A 107 -31.85 1.27 8.86
N TYR A 108 -32.45 2.29 9.45
CA TYR A 108 -33.83 2.72 9.21
C TYR A 108 -33.93 3.70 8.01
N GLY A 109 -33.21 3.41 6.92
CA GLY A 109 -33.23 4.20 5.69
C GLY A 109 -32.32 5.44 5.68
N VAL A 110 -31.41 5.56 6.65
CA VAL A 110 -30.40 6.63 6.67
C VAL A 110 -29.36 6.36 5.58
N GLN A 111 -29.07 7.37 4.77
CA GLN A 111 -28.06 7.29 3.71
C GLN A 111 -26.82 8.05 4.15
N GLY A 112 -25.88 7.34 4.78
CA GLY A 112 -24.67 7.89 5.39
C GLY A 112 -23.78 8.59 4.37
N LEU A 113 -23.53 7.97 3.21
CA LEU A 113 -22.69 8.55 2.16
C LEU A 113 -23.21 9.90 1.65
N LYS A 114 -24.54 10.14 1.66
CA LYS A 114 -25.10 11.45 1.29
C LYS A 114 -24.79 12.56 2.28
N LYS A 115 -24.41 12.22 3.52
CA LYS A 115 -23.97 13.19 4.54
C LYS A 115 -22.51 13.59 4.36
N ILE A 116 -21.74 12.84 3.56
CA ILE A 116 -20.33 13.15 3.31
C ILE A 116 -20.28 14.29 2.29
N MET A 117 -19.92 15.48 2.77
CA MET A 117 -19.60 16.60 1.89
C MET A 117 -18.15 16.46 1.46
N VAL A 118 -17.93 16.27 0.16
CA VAL A 118 -16.59 16.42 -0.42
C VAL A 118 -16.38 17.90 -0.62
N GLU A 119 -15.56 18.52 0.23
CA GLU A 119 -15.19 19.91 0.06
C GLU A 119 -14.46 20.09 -1.28
N LYS A 120 -14.77 21.18 -1.97
CA LYS A 120 -14.02 21.56 -3.17
C LYS A 120 -12.59 21.82 -2.69
N LEU A 121 -11.65 21.00 -3.15
CA LEU A 121 -10.23 21.30 -3.00
C LEU A 121 -9.98 22.63 -3.72
N ASP A 122 -9.51 23.63 -2.99
CA ASP A 122 -9.10 24.90 -3.59
C ASP A 122 -7.78 24.66 -4.33
N CYS A 123 -7.91 24.22 -5.59
CA CYS A 123 -6.76 23.95 -6.45
C CYS A 123 -6.03 25.24 -6.87
N ASP A 124 -6.61 26.43 -6.63
CA ASP A 124 -6.00 27.71 -7.01
C ASP A 124 -4.87 28.11 -6.03
N GLU A 125 -4.87 27.57 -4.81
CA GLU A 125 -3.80 27.76 -3.81
C GLU A 125 -2.70 26.67 -3.84
N ILE A 126 -2.90 25.58 -4.60
CA ILE A 126 -1.88 24.53 -4.74
C ILE A 126 -0.84 25.01 -5.74
N THR A 127 0.12 25.79 -5.25
CA THR A 127 1.38 26.00 -5.96
C THR A 127 2.11 24.66 -5.98
N THR A 128 2.00 23.91 -7.08
CA THR A 128 2.89 22.78 -7.30
C THR A 128 4.30 23.34 -7.51
N THR A 129 5.02 23.53 -6.41
CA THR A 129 6.47 23.30 -6.42
C THR A 129 6.71 21.98 -7.13
N SER A 130 7.75 21.91 -7.95
CA SER A 130 8.02 20.70 -8.73
C SER A 130 7.96 19.46 -7.85
N MET A 131 7.04 18.55 -8.22
CA MET A 131 6.73 17.33 -7.47
C MET A 131 7.86 16.31 -7.53
N LEU A 132 8.83 16.48 -8.44
CA LEU A 132 9.96 15.57 -8.54
C LEU A 132 10.91 15.81 -7.38
N ARG A 133 11.42 14.74 -6.80
CA ARG A 133 12.53 14.82 -5.85
C ARG A 133 13.86 14.80 -6.58
N ASN A 134 14.92 15.15 -5.87
CA ASN A 134 16.26 15.11 -6.44
C ASN A 134 16.63 13.68 -6.86
N SER A 135 16.25 12.66 -6.09
CA SER A 135 16.39 11.24 -6.44
C SER A 135 15.68 10.85 -7.74
N ASP A 136 14.47 11.36 -7.97
CA ASP A 136 13.75 11.12 -9.23
C ASP A 136 14.48 11.74 -10.42
N ILE A 137 14.93 12.98 -10.30
CA ILE A 137 15.70 13.68 -11.34
C ILE A 137 17.02 12.97 -11.63
N LEU A 138 17.78 12.60 -10.59
CA LEU A 138 19.03 11.87 -10.74
C LEU A 138 18.81 10.53 -11.44
N TRP A 139 17.76 9.79 -11.08
CA TRP A 139 17.41 8.54 -11.72
C TRP A 139 17.09 8.72 -13.20
N MET A 140 16.24 9.68 -13.55
CA MET A 140 15.88 9.97 -14.95
C MET A 140 17.09 10.45 -15.76
N TYR A 141 17.94 11.29 -15.17
CA TYR A 141 19.17 11.76 -15.81
C TYR A 141 20.15 10.61 -16.08
N LYS A 142 20.32 9.68 -15.12
CA LYS A 142 21.12 8.46 -15.31
C LYS A 142 20.57 7.59 -16.44
N LYS A 143 19.24 7.47 -16.57
CA LYS A 143 18.60 6.76 -17.69
C LYS A 143 18.86 7.43 -19.03
N TRP A 144 18.71 8.75 -19.09
CA TRP A 144 18.98 9.55 -20.28
C TRP A 144 20.44 9.44 -20.73
N LYS A 145 21.41 9.57 -19.82
CA LYS A 145 22.85 9.39 -20.09
C LYS A 145 23.26 7.94 -20.35
N ARG A 146 22.32 6.99 -20.37
CA ARG A 146 22.57 5.55 -20.61
C ARG A 146 23.62 4.97 -19.66
N VAL A 147 23.63 5.42 -18.41
CA VAL A 147 24.54 4.87 -17.39
C VAL A 147 24.26 3.37 -17.24
N PRO A 148 25.28 2.50 -17.36
CA PRO A 148 25.09 1.05 -17.27
C PRO A 148 24.47 0.62 -15.94
N LYS A 149 23.66 -0.45 -15.96
CA LYS A 149 23.13 -1.13 -14.77
C LYS A 149 22.24 -0.29 -13.84
N VAL A 150 21.71 0.84 -14.30
CA VAL A 150 20.72 1.60 -13.52
C VAL A 150 19.42 0.78 -13.44
N PRO A 151 18.94 0.39 -12.25
CA PRO A 151 17.72 -0.42 -12.09
C PRO A 151 16.45 0.35 -12.48
N GLY A 152 15.30 -0.32 -12.43
CA GLY A 152 14.00 0.35 -12.43
C GLY A 152 13.86 1.28 -11.21
N TRP A 153 12.85 2.15 -11.22
CA TRP A 153 12.68 3.16 -10.17
C TRP A 153 12.65 2.56 -8.76
N SER A 154 11.86 1.50 -8.51
CA SER A 154 11.80 0.84 -7.19
C SER A 154 13.16 0.31 -6.74
N GLY A 155 13.90 -0.35 -7.64
CA GLY A 155 15.25 -0.85 -7.31
C GLY A 155 16.27 0.28 -7.09
N PHE A 156 16.08 1.44 -7.73
CA PHE A 156 16.91 2.62 -7.48
C PHE A 156 16.61 3.23 -6.11
N MET A 157 15.33 3.35 -5.74
CA MET A 157 14.92 3.82 -4.43
C MET A 157 15.34 2.85 -3.32
N GLU A 158 15.21 1.53 -3.54
CA GLU A 158 15.71 0.51 -2.62
C GLU A 158 17.22 0.66 -2.37
N TYR A 159 17.99 0.87 -3.44
CA TYR A 159 19.43 1.10 -3.33
C TYR A 159 19.77 2.34 -2.50
N LEU A 160 19.10 3.48 -2.75
CA LEU A 160 19.34 4.73 -2.01
C LEU A 160 18.88 4.67 -0.55
N THR A 161 17.85 3.88 -0.26
CA THR A 161 17.22 3.80 1.06
C THR A 161 17.64 2.56 1.86
N LYS A 162 18.65 1.82 1.39
CA LYS A 162 19.12 0.58 2.04
C LYS A 162 19.55 0.77 3.50
N ASP A 163 20.10 1.94 3.82
CA ASP A 163 20.62 2.30 5.15
C ASP A 163 19.66 3.25 5.92
N GLU A 164 18.50 3.56 5.35
CA GLU A 164 17.52 4.42 6.01
C GLU A 164 16.85 3.68 7.19
N ILE A 165 16.63 4.42 8.28
CA ILE A 165 15.99 3.87 9.47
C ILE A 165 14.50 3.69 9.19
N TYR A 166 14.02 2.46 9.30
CA TYR A 166 12.60 2.13 9.19
C TYR A 166 12.09 1.47 10.47
N ARG A 167 10.77 1.55 10.68
CA ARG A 167 10.09 0.78 11.72
C ARG A 167 9.49 -0.46 11.10
N LYS A 168 9.76 -1.62 11.70
CA LYS A 168 9.07 -2.86 11.34
C LYS A 168 7.71 -2.86 12.00
N SER A 169 6.74 -3.43 11.31
CA SER A 169 5.42 -3.73 11.86
C SER A 169 5.32 -5.21 12.20
N ARG A 170 4.42 -5.55 13.13
CA ARG A 170 4.03 -6.94 13.40
C ARG A 170 2.54 -7.10 13.15
N ILE A 171 2.19 -8.23 12.54
CA ILE A 171 0.81 -8.59 12.23
C ILE A 171 0.33 -9.58 13.28
N ILE A 172 -0.84 -9.30 13.86
CA ILE A 172 -1.58 -10.21 14.73
C ILE A 172 -2.92 -10.50 14.06
N TYR A 173 -3.26 -11.78 13.94
CA TYR A 173 -4.56 -12.21 13.44
C TYR A 173 -5.59 -12.11 14.56
N LEU A 174 -6.73 -11.51 14.26
CA LEU A 174 -7.91 -11.54 15.13
C LEU A 174 -8.86 -12.66 14.67
N PRO A 175 -9.77 -13.13 15.54
CA PRO A 175 -10.67 -14.23 15.20
C PRO A 175 -11.51 -13.95 13.94
N PHE A 176 -11.71 -14.98 13.12
CA PHE A 176 -12.56 -14.89 11.93
C PHE A 176 -14.02 -14.66 12.32
N ILE A 177 -14.71 -13.82 11.55
CA ILE A 177 -16.17 -13.74 11.60
C ILE A 177 -16.70 -14.67 10.52
N ASN A 178 -17.27 -15.80 10.93
CA ASN A 178 -17.75 -16.87 10.06
C ASN A 178 -19.07 -16.51 9.35
N GLN A 179 -19.04 -15.44 8.55
CA GLN A 179 -20.08 -14.97 7.64
C GLN A 179 -19.44 -14.26 6.43
N PRO A 180 -20.15 -14.16 5.30
CA PRO A 180 -19.63 -13.47 4.11
C PRO A 180 -19.26 -12.00 4.40
N ALA A 181 -18.05 -11.58 4.03
CA ALA A 181 -17.53 -10.25 4.37
C ALA A 181 -18.41 -9.10 3.88
N SER A 182 -19.07 -9.31 2.73
CA SER A 182 -19.97 -8.32 2.11
C SER A 182 -21.27 -8.07 2.87
N ASN A 183 -21.61 -8.89 3.88
CA ASN A 183 -22.82 -8.71 4.68
C ASN A 183 -22.65 -7.53 5.66
N TYR A 184 -23.67 -6.66 5.75
CA TYR A 184 -23.65 -5.51 6.65
C TYR A 184 -23.50 -5.88 8.12
N ASN A 185 -24.11 -6.99 8.58
CA ASN A 185 -23.94 -7.48 9.95
C ASN A 185 -22.49 -7.88 10.21
N THR A 186 -21.84 -8.53 9.24
CA THR A 186 -20.44 -8.92 9.32
C THR A 186 -19.53 -7.70 9.39
N LEU A 187 -19.72 -6.71 8.52
CA LEU A 187 -18.96 -5.46 8.55
C LEU A 187 -19.16 -4.69 9.86
N TYR A 188 -20.40 -4.55 10.29
CA TYR A 188 -20.73 -3.88 11.56
C TYR A 188 -20.09 -4.58 12.75
N THR A 189 -20.16 -5.92 12.78
CA THR A 189 -19.48 -6.74 13.79
C THR A 189 -17.97 -6.52 13.76
N SER A 190 -17.36 -6.49 12.56
CA SER A 190 -15.91 -6.26 12.39
C SER A 190 -15.48 -4.91 12.95
N LEU A 191 -16.23 -3.85 12.61
CA LEU A 191 -15.98 -2.49 13.10
C LEU A 191 -16.09 -2.40 14.62
N GLN A 192 -17.05 -3.12 15.21
CA GLN A 192 -17.21 -3.17 16.65
C GLN A 192 -16.07 -3.95 17.33
N CYS A 193 -15.65 -5.10 16.78
CA CYS A 193 -14.48 -5.84 17.27
C CYS A 193 -13.22 -4.96 17.27
N ILE A 194 -13.04 -4.15 16.21
CA ILE A 194 -11.94 -3.20 16.10
C ILE A 194 -12.00 -2.11 17.17
N LEU A 195 -13.19 -1.55 17.44
CA LEU A 195 -13.36 -0.57 18.52
C LEU A 195 -13.06 -1.16 19.89
N ASP A 196 -13.55 -2.37 20.15
CA ASP A 196 -13.37 -3.05 21.42
C ASP A 196 -11.87 -3.40 21.64
N ASP A 197 -11.18 -3.90 20.61
CA ASP A 197 -9.73 -4.17 20.65
C ASP A 197 -8.89 -2.88 20.77
N GLY A 198 -9.23 -1.83 20.02
CA GLY A 198 -8.54 -0.54 20.11
C GLY A 198 -8.62 0.05 21.51
N LYS A 199 -9.81 0.02 22.13
CA LYS A 199 -10.02 0.48 23.51
C LYS A 199 -9.24 -0.33 24.53
N MET A 200 -9.19 -1.65 24.35
CA MET A 200 -8.42 -2.55 25.22
C MET A 200 -6.94 -2.14 25.28
N HIS A 201 -6.42 -1.54 24.21
CA HIS A 201 -5.04 -1.04 24.13
C HIS A 201 -4.91 0.48 24.33
N GLY A 202 -5.96 1.18 24.78
CA GLY A 202 -5.95 2.61 25.04
C GLY A 202 -6.09 3.51 23.79
N HIS A 203 -6.35 2.93 22.61
CA HIS A 203 -6.60 3.72 21.39
C HIS A 203 -8.02 4.29 21.38
N THR A 204 -8.13 5.61 21.21
CA THR A 204 -9.41 6.30 21.08
C THR A 204 -9.93 6.32 19.65
N THR A 205 -9.03 6.39 18.67
CA THR A 205 -9.33 6.38 17.23
C THR A 205 -8.80 5.11 16.60
N CYS A 206 -9.62 4.44 15.80
CA CYS A 206 -9.25 3.21 15.11
C CYS A 206 -9.19 3.43 13.60
N VAL A 207 -8.08 3.04 12.97
CA VAL A 207 -7.91 3.11 11.52
C VAL A 207 -8.10 1.71 10.94
N VAL A 208 -9.05 1.54 10.02
CA VAL A 208 -9.31 0.26 9.37
C VAL A 208 -9.27 0.42 7.85
N THR A 209 -8.61 -0.51 7.17
CA THR A 209 -8.53 -0.55 5.71
C THR A 209 -9.35 -1.71 5.16
N PHE A 210 -10.09 -1.45 4.08
CA PHE A 210 -10.90 -2.44 3.37
C PHE A 210 -10.58 -2.43 1.87
N ASP A 211 -10.89 -3.52 1.17
CA ASP A 211 -10.99 -3.53 -0.29
C ASP A 211 -12.07 -2.54 -0.80
N GLN A 212 -12.14 -2.33 -2.11
CA GLN A 212 -13.05 -1.31 -2.66
C GLN A 212 -14.55 -1.58 -2.38
N PRO A 213 -15.11 -2.77 -2.64
CA PRO A 213 -16.51 -3.04 -2.35
C PRO A 213 -16.87 -2.93 -0.86
N LEU A 214 -16.01 -3.44 0.04
CA LEU A 214 -16.26 -3.40 1.48
C LEU A 214 -16.08 -2.00 2.05
N TYR A 215 -15.12 -1.23 1.52
CA TYR A 215 -14.90 0.17 1.90
C TYR A 215 -16.18 1.00 1.82
N PHE A 216 -16.92 0.94 0.71
CA PHE A 216 -18.16 1.72 0.57
C PHE A 216 -19.21 1.36 1.61
N LYS A 217 -19.38 0.07 1.91
CA LYS A 217 -20.33 -0.40 2.92
C LYS A 217 -19.89 -0.02 4.33
N ALA A 218 -18.60 -0.16 4.65
CA ALA A 218 -18.05 0.25 5.94
C ALA A 218 -18.15 1.79 6.14
N ARG A 219 -17.91 2.58 5.08
CA ARG A 219 -18.13 4.03 5.09
C ARG A 219 -19.59 4.39 5.31
N GLU A 220 -20.51 3.70 4.64
CA GLU A 220 -21.94 3.88 4.85
C GLU A 220 -22.30 3.65 6.32
N ILE A 221 -21.88 2.51 6.90
CA ILE A 221 -22.12 2.19 8.32
C ILE A 221 -21.62 3.32 9.23
N VAL A 222 -20.35 3.72 9.09
CA VAL A 222 -19.76 4.77 9.94
C VAL A 222 -20.46 6.11 9.75
N ALA A 223 -20.80 6.49 8.51
CA ALA A 223 -21.48 7.77 8.23
C ALA A 223 -22.96 7.77 8.65
N THR A 224 -23.60 6.60 8.79
CA THR A 224 -24.94 6.49 9.37
C THR A 224 -24.96 6.60 10.89
N SER A 225 -23.81 6.43 11.56
CA SER A 225 -23.71 6.48 13.02
C SER A 225 -24.08 7.86 13.58
N VAL A 226 -24.53 7.88 14.83
CA VAL A 226 -24.83 9.12 15.56
C VAL A 226 -23.54 9.91 15.73
N GLU A 227 -23.63 11.23 15.58
CA GLU A 227 -22.50 12.14 15.80
C GLU A 227 -21.93 11.96 17.21
N ASN A 228 -20.60 11.93 17.32
CA ASN A 228 -19.87 11.66 18.57
C ASN A 228 -20.08 10.27 19.19
N SER A 229 -20.65 9.31 18.46
CA SER A 229 -20.69 7.91 18.90
C SER A 229 -19.32 7.24 18.82
N GLU A 230 -19.17 6.05 19.42
CA GLU A 230 -17.92 5.28 19.31
C GLU A 230 -17.56 4.95 17.84
N PHE A 231 -18.56 4.76 16.98
CA PHE A 231 -18.34 4.52 15.54
C PHE A 231 -17.78 5.74 14.82
N SER A 232 -18.03 6.97 15.29
CA SER A 232 -17.45 8.16 14.68
C SER A 232 -15.94 8.26 14.89
N LYS A 233 -15.37 7.43 15.79
CA LYS A 233 -13.93 7.32 16.03
C LYS A 233 -13.24 6.33 15.08
N ILE A 234 -13.98 5.71 14.17
CA ILE A 234 -13.42 4.82 13.16
C ILE A 234 -13.10 5.61 11.89
N ILE A 235 -11.82 5.59 11.51
CA ILE A 235 -11.35 6.06 10.22
C ILE A 235 -11.27 4.86 9.27
N VAL A 236 -12.21 4.79 8.34
CA VAL A 236 -12.24 3.76 7.31
C VAL A 236 -11.45 4.26 6.09
N ARG A 237 -10.45 3.49 5.65
CA ARG A 237 -9.59 3.77 4.50
C ARG A 237 -9.84 2.79 3.37
N LEU A 238 -9.76 3.28 2.14
CA LEU A 238 -9.69 2.43 0.95
C LEU A 238 -8.31 1.78 0.88
N GLY A 239 -8.27 0.49 0.54
CA GLY A 239 -7.04 -0.26 0.32
C GLY A 239 -6.12 0.43 -0.67
N GLY A 240 -4.84 0.58 -0.30
CA GLY A 240 -3.86 1.33 -1.10
C GLY A 240 -3.71 0.80 -2.52
N PHE A 241 -3.80 -0.53 -2.69
CA PHE A 241 -3.83 -1.18 -3.99
C PHE A 241 -4.99 -0.71 -4.86
N HIS A 242 -6.22 -0.74 -4.34
CA HIS A 242 -7.42 -0.30 -5.06
C HIS A 242 -7.45 1.21 -5.31
N LEU A 243 -6.94 2.01 -4.37
CA LEU A 243 -6.79 3.45 -4.53
C LEU A 243 -5.86 3.75 -5.71
N LEU A 244 -4.70 3.09 -5.77
CA LEU A 244 -3.74 3.28 -6.85
C LEU A 244 -4.28 2.74 -8.19
N MET A 245 -4.93 1.58 -8.21
CA MET A 245 -5.63 1.09 -9.40
C MET A 245 -6.65 2.10 -9.93
N SER A 246 -7.47 2.68 -9.04
CA SER A 246 -8.46 3.70 -9.40
C SER A 246 -7.79 4.95 -9.97
N PHE A 247 -6.68 5.39 -9.35
CA PHE A 247 -5.90 6.53 -9.82
C PHE A 247 -5.30 6.29 -11.23
N LEU A 248 -4.73 5.10 -11.47
CA LEU A 248 -4.24 4.73 -12.81
C LEU A 248 -5.36 4.68 -13.85
N GLY A 249 -6.55 4.17 -13.48
CA GLY A 249 -7.73 4.22 -14.31
C GLY A 249 -8.14 5.65 -14.68
N SER A 250 -8.08 6.58 -13.72
CA SER A 250 -8.34 8.01 -13.97
C SER A 250 -7.33 8.63 -14.93
N ILE A 251 -6.06 8.22 -14.89
CA ILE A 251 -5.05 8.65 -15.86
C ILE A 251 -5.44 8.20 -17.26
N GLY A 252 -5.84 6.93 -17.43
CA GLY A 252 -6.30 6.41 -18.71
C GLY A 252 -7.54 7.15 -19.24
N TYR A 253 -8.46 7.51 -18.35
CA TYR A 253 -9.65 8.31 -18.70
C TYR A 253 -9.29 9.74 -19.14
N ILE A 254 -8.43 10.44 -18.38
CA ILE A 254 -7.98 11.81 -18.70
C ILE A 254 -7.19 11.84 -20.02
N MET A 255 -6.41 10.79 -20.29
CA MET A 255 -5.55 10.65 -21.47
C MET A 255 -6.25 9.94 -22.64
N ALA A 256 -7.57 9.75 -22.57
CA ALA A 256 -8.32 9.18 -23.67
C ALA A 256 -8.08 10.01 -24.95
N GLU A 257 -7.83 9.32 -26.06
CA GLU A 257 -7.58 9.93 -27.39
C GLU A 257 -6.34 10.84 -27.47
N SER A 258 -5.46 10.84 -26.45
CA SER A 258 -4.25 11.68 -26.42
C SER A 258 -3.06 11.10 -27.18
N GLY A 259 -3.17 9.89 -27.72
CA GLY A 259 -2.05 9.08 -28.21
C GLY A 259 -1.45 8.11 -27.17
N LEU A 260 -1.93 8.13 -25.91
CA LEU A 260 -1.38 7.28 -24.84
C LEU A 260 -1.52 5.79 -25.14
N LYS A 261 -2.67 5.37 -25.68
CA LYS A 261 -2.95 3.98 -26.02
C LYS A 261 -2.01 3.49 -27.10
N GLU A 262 -1.77 4.29 -28.12
CA GLU A 262 -0.89 4.02 -29.26
C GLU A 262 0.56 3.84 -28.79
N VAL A 263 1.05 4.76 -27.94
CA VAL A 263 2.41 4.68 -27.41
C VAL A 263 2.59 3.45 -26.52
N ILE A 264 1.66 3.15 -25.62
CA ILE A 264 1.75 1.93 -24.79
C ILE A 264 1.62 0.65 -25.64
N SER A 265 0.90 0.70 -26.76
CA SER A 265 0.78 -0.43 -27.70
C SER A 265 2.10 -0.77 -28.41
N THR A 266 3.12 0.10 -28.35
CA THR A 266 4.46 -0.22 -28.86
C THR A 266 5.21 -1.24 -28.01
N ILE A 267 4.81 -1.42 -26.74
CA ILE A 267 5.48 -2.29 -25.76
C ILE A 267 4.57 -3.40 -25.23
N TYR A 268 3.25 -3.26 -25.30
CA TYR A 268 2.28 -4.25 -24.83
C TYR A 268 1.24 -4.60 -25.91
N ALA A 269 0.77 -5.85 -25.90
CA ALA A 269 -0.30 -6.29 -26.79
C ALA A 269 -1.61 -5.51 -26.53
N PRO A 270 -2.43 -5.21 -27.55
CA PRO A 270 -3.62 -4.36 -27.43
C PRO A 270 -4.57 -4.74 -26.28
N ASN A 271 -4.88 -6.03 -26.12
CA ASN A 271 -5.75 -6.52 -25.04
C ASN A 271 -5.20 -6.25 -23.63
N SER A 272 -3.88 -6.13 -23.49
CA SER A 272 -3.26 -5.73 -22.23
C SER A 272 -3.29 -4.23 -22.03
N VAL A 273 -3.21 -3.44 -23.10
CA VAL A 273 -3.24 -1.96 -23.02
C VAL A 273 -4.55 -1.48 -22.45
N ASP A 274 -5.69 -2.03 -22.90
CA ASP A 274 -7.00 -1.66 -22.35
C ASP A 274 -7.07 -1.90 -20.84
N LYS A 275 -6.55 -3.04 -20.37
CA LYS A 275 -6.49 -3.34 -18.93
C LYS A 275 -5.49 -2.48 -18.16
N ILE A 276 -4.42 -2.01 -18.81
CA ILE A 276 -3.45 -1.06 -18.23
C ILE A 276 -4.11 0.30 -18.04
N LEU A 277 -4.78 0.82 -19.07
CA LEU A 277 -5.45 2.13 -19.04
C LEU A 277 -6.64 2.17 -18.08
N LEU A 278 -7.29 1.02 -17.83
CA LEU A 278 -8.31 0.88 -16.78
C LEU A 278 -7.73 0.64 -15.37
N GLY A 279 -6.40 0.55 -15.22
CA GLY A 279 -5.73 0.24 -13.96
C GLY A 279 -5.90 -1.21 -13.47
N HIS A 280 -6.65 -2.06 -14.18
CA HIS A 280 -6.94 -3.45 -13.80
C HIS A 280 -5.74 -4.40 -13.93
N ALA A 281 -4.77 -4.08 -14.79
CA ALA A 281 -3.52 -4.83 -14.90
C ALA A 281 -2.42 -4.18 -14.06
N TYR A 282 -2.62 -4.05 -12.74
CA TYR A 282 -1.81 -3.25 -11.80
C TYR A 282 -0.29 -3.24 -12.08
N SER A 283 0.40 -4.38 -11.99
CA SER A 283 1.86 -4.43 -12.13
C SER A 283 2.32 -4.01 -13.53
N ARG A 284 1.53 -4.34 -14.57
CA ARG A 284 1.82 -3.90 -15.94
C ARG A 284 1.52 -2.42 -16.11
N ALA A 285 0.48 -1.89 -15.46
CA ALA A 285 0.12 -0.49 -15.54
C ALA A 285 1.21 0.40 -14.91
N ILE A 286 1.65 0.09 -13.68
CA ILE A 286 2.77 0.78 -13.03
C ILE A 286 4.00 0.76 -13.94
N ARG A 287 4.39 -0.43 -14.43
CA ARG A 287 5.57 -0.55 -15.31
C ARG A 287 5.42 0.26 -16.60
N ALA A 288 4.27 0.19 -17.28
CA ALA A 288 4.03 0.92 -18.52
C ALA A 288 4.13 2.43 -18.32
N HIS A 289 3.45 2.95 -17.29
CA HIS A 289 3.43 4.37 -16.99
C HIS A 289 4.80 4.90 -16.56
N THR A 290 5.55 4.16 -15.73
CA THR A 290 6.92 4.52 -15.35
C THR A 290 7.89 4.51 -16.54
N LEU A 291 7.80 3.53 -17.44
CA LEU A 291 8.63 3.50 -18.65
C LEU A 291 8.34 4.69 -19.57
N LEU A 292 7.06 5.02 -19.74
CA LEU A 292 6.67 6.17 -20.55
C LEU A 292 7.09 7.50 -19.91
N GLN A 293 7.02 7.61 -18.58
CA GLN A 293 7.56 8.78 -17.87
C GLN A 293 9.06 8.95 -18.12
N VAL A 294 9.84 7.86 -18.13
CA VAL A 294 11.26 7.92 -18.50
C VAL A 294 11.45 8.37 -19.94
N ALA A 295 10.70 7.81 -20.89
CA ALA A 295 10.79 8.23 -22.30
C ALA A 295 10.48 9.72 -22.48
N ILE A 296 9.46 10.24 -21.79
CA ILE A 296 9.15 11.68 -21.78
C ILE A 296 10.29 12.47 -21.14
N SER A 297 10.87 12.01 -20.03
CA SER A 297 12.01 12.68 -19.40
C SER A 297 13.23 12.75 -20.33
N GLU A 298 13.48 11.72 -21.14
CA GLU A 298 14.56 11.73 -22.14
C GLU A 298 14.32 12.79 -23.22
N ILE A 299 13.07 12.95 -23.68
CA ILE A 299 12.69 14.01 -24.62
C ILE A 299 12.95 15.38 -23.98
N ILE A 300 12.52 15.58 -22.73
CA ILE A 300 12.72 16.85 -22.00
C ILE A 300 14.22 17.15 -21.86
N PHE A 301 15.03 16.19 -21.39
CA PHE A 301 16.48 16.38 -21.24
C PHE A 301 17.19 16.69 -22.57
N ASN A 302 16.75 16.12 -23.69
CA ASN A 302 17.28 16.45 -25.01
C ASN A 302 17.00 17.90 -25.43
N GLU A 303 15.96 18.53 -24.88
CA GLU A 303 15.62 19.93 -25.15
C GLU A 303 16.25 20.92 -24.15
N ILE A 304 16.94 20.43 -23.11
CA ILE A 304 17.69 21.27 -22.19
C ILE A 304 19.04 21.62 -22.83
N THR A 305 19.26 22.91 -23.05
CA THR A 305 20.56 23.46 -23.44
C THR A 305 21.41 23.70 -22.21
N LEU A 306 22.29 22.75 -21.91
CA LEU A 306 23.36 22.92 -20.93
C LEU A 306 24.62 23.44 -21.63
N ASP A 307 25.28 24.44 -21.05
CA ASP A 307 26.62 24.84 -21.50
C ASP A 307 27.67 23.73 -21.24
N ASP A 308 28.84 23.85 -21.85
CA ASP A 308 29.90 22.85 -21.77
C ASP A 308 30.38 22.63 -20.32
N ASP A 309 30.43 23.70 -19.52
CA ASP A 309 30.86 23.64 -18.13
C ASP A 309 29.86 22.87 -17.26
N LYS A 310 28.55 23.13 -17.41
CA LYS A 310 27.47 22.39 -16.74
C LYS A 310 27.42 20.93 -17.16
N ASN A 311 27.59 20.65 -18.46
CA ASN A 311 27.63 19.28 -18.96
C ASN A 311 28.79 18.48 -18.35
N GLU A 312 29.99 19.06 -18.31
CA GLU A 312 31.16 18.42 -17.70
C GLU A 312 30.99 18.28 -16.18
N PHE A 313 30.39 19.29 -15.51
CA PHE A 313 30.07 19.23 -14.10
C PHE A 313 29.13 18.07 -13.75
N PHE A 314 27.99 17.93 -14.44
CA PHE A 314 27.04 16.83 -14.18
C PHE A 314 27.62 15.47 -14.55
N LYS A 315 28.46 15.40 -15.59
CA LYS A 315 29.17 14.17 -15.94
C LYS A 315 30.12 13.73 -14.82
N ARG A 316 30.94 14.64 -14.29
CA ARG A 316 31.82 14.36 -13.14
C ARG A 316 31.02 13.95 -11.90
N TYR A 317 29.90 14.63 -11.65
CA TYR A 317 29.00 14.26 -10.56
C TYR A 317 28.49 12.83 -10.68
N LEU A 318 28.05 12.40 -11.88
CA LEU A 318 27.63 11.02 -12.12
C LEU A 318 28.75 10.00 -11.83
N GLU A 319 29.96 10.28 -12.29
CA GLU A 319 31.12 9.40 -12.08
C GLU A 319 31.49 9.25 -10.60
N ASN A 320 31.29 10.30 -9.80
CA ASN A 320 31.55 10.29 -8.36
C ASN A 320 30.43 9.59 -7.58
N VAL A 321 29.17 9.91 -7.89
CA VAL A 321 27.99 9.28 -7.26
C VAL A 321 28.01 7.76 -7.39
N ASP A 322 28.41 7.23 -8.54
CA ASP A 322 28.46 5.77 -8.73
C ASP A 322 29.58 5.10 -7.90
N LYS A 323 30.64 5.83 -7.56
CA LYS A 323 31.73 5.33 -6.70
C LYS A 323 31.38 5.46 -5.22
N GLU A 324 30.79 6.59 -4.83
CA GLU A 324 30.54 6.93 -3.43
C GLU A 324 29.33 6.22 -2.83
N SER A 325 28.43 5.67 -3.67
CA SER A 325 27.22 4.97 -3.22
C SER A 325 26.37 5.81 -2.26
N PRO A 326 25.90 7.01 -2.68
CA PRO A 326 25.25 7.96 -1.78
C PRO A 326 23.95 7.40 -1.20
N SER A 327 23.63 7.82 0.02
CA SER A 327 22.32 7.58 0.62
C SER A 327 21.25 8.45 -0.04
N PHE A 328 19.98 8.11 0.22
CA PHE A 328 18.84 8.91 -0.19
C PHE A 328 18.99 10.38 0.25
N LYS A 329 19.37 10.62 1.52
CA LYS A 329 19.56 11.98 2.06
C LYS A 329 20.68 12.75 1.38
N ASP A 330 21.77 12.09 0.99
CA ASP A 330 22.89 12.75 0.30
C ASP A 330 22.45 13.25 -1.08
N VAL A 331 21.67 12.43 -1.81
CA VAL A 331 21.09 12.82 -3.09
C VAL A 331 20.10 13.96 -2.92
N GLU A 332 19.21 13.89 -1.92
CA GLU A 332 18.22 14.95 -1.67
C GLU A 332 18.86 16.28 -1.27
N ARG A 333 20.02 16.28 -0.61
CA ARG A 333 20.75 17.50 -0.21
C ARG A 333 21.77 17.99 -1.24
N SER A 334 21.95 17.26 -2.34
CA SER A 334 22.95 17.59 -3.35
C SER A 334 22.60 18.89 -4.08
N SER A 335 23.47 19.89 -3.99
CA SER A 335 23.32 21.14 -4.75
C SER A 335 23.39 20.88 -6.25
N ALA A 336 24.25 19.96 -6.69
CA ALA A 336 24.36 19.57 -8.09
C ALA A 336 23.03 19.01 -8.63
N VAL A 337 22.39 18.10 -7.89
CA VAL A 337 21.09 17.55 -8.33
C VAL A 337 19.99 18.60 -8.26
N THR A 338 20.07 19.53 -7.29
CA THR A 338 19.14 20.65 -7.17
C THR A 338 19.25 21.61 -8.36
N GLU A 339 20.46 21.90 -8.82
CA GLU A 339 20.70 22.70 -10.04
C GLU A 339 20.17 21.98 -11.28
N LEU A 340 20.46 20.67 -11.44
CA LEU A 340 19.92 19.88 -12.54
C LEU A 340 18.39 19.84 -12.55
N LYS A 341 17.79 19.74 -11.36
CA LYS A 341 16.34 19.79 -11.18
C LYS A 341 15.77 21.14 -11.60
N ALA A 342 16.43 22.25 -11.27
CA ALA A 342 15.99 23.57 -11.68
C ALA A 342 15.95 23.71 -13.21
N GLU A 343 16.98 23.25 -13.92
CA GLU A 343 17.01 23.21 -15.39
C GLU A 343 15.86 22.38 -15.98
N PHE A 344 15.58 21.22 -15.36
CA PHE A 344 14.48 20.35 -15.77
C PHE A 344 13.11 20.98 -15.52
N ASP A 345 12.92 21.62 -14.37
CA ASP A 345 11.68 22.29 -13.99
C ASP A 345 11.38 23.52 -14.86
N GLU A 346 12.42 24.29 -15.22
CA GLU A 346 12.31 25.39 -16.17
C GLU A 346 11.86 24.87 -17.54
N LYS A 347 12.48 23.80 -18.03
CA LYS A 347 12.10 23.20 -19.31
C LYS A 347 10.69 22.62 -19.31
N ILE A 348 10.26 21.95 -18.23
CA ILE A 348 8.87 21.49 -18.08
C ILE A 348 7.90 22.67 -18.11
N SER A 349 8.24 23.78 -17.45
CA SER A 349 7.41 24.98 -17.43
C SER A 349 7.29 25.62 -18.81
N GLU A 350 8.37 25.66 -19.57
CA GLU A 350 8.37 26.08 -20.98
C GLU A 350 7.47 25.18 -21.83
N ILE A 351 7.65 23.85 -21.75
CA ILE A 351 6.89 22.86 -22.53
C ILE A 351 5.39 22.95 -22.21
N ARG A 352 5.02 23.11 -20.94
CA ARG A 352 3.62 23.26 -20.51
C ARG A 352 2.91 24.40 -21.26
N ASN A 353 3.63 25.46 -21.59
CA ASN A 353 3.09 26.65 -22.25
C ASN A 353 3.03 26.56 -23.78
N ARG A 354 3.51 25.46 -24.39
CA ARG A 354 3.50 25.28 -25.87
C ARG A 354 2.12 25.00 -26.45
N GLY A 355 1.12 24.70 -25.62
CA GLY A 355 -0.26 24.52 -26.03
C GLY A 355 -0.99 23.44 -25.23
N PRO A 356 -2.29 23.22 -25.50
CA PRO A 356 -3.14 22.31 -24.72
C PRO A 356 -2.61 20.88 -24.66
N THR A 357 -2.10 20.35 -25.79
CA THR A 357 -1.55 18.99 -25.86
C THR A 357 -0.30 18.85 -25.00
N ALA A 358 0.62 19.81 -25.06
CA ALA A 358 1.83 19.77 -24.23
C ALA A 358 1.49 19.88 -22.73
N LYS A 359 0.54 20.75 -22.38
CA LYS A 359 0.01 20.86 -21.01
C LYS A 359 -0.57 19.53 -20.50
N LEU A 360 -1.33 18.83 -21.34
CA LEU A 360 -1.91 17.52 -20.99
C LEU A 360 -0.82 16.45 -20.73
N TRP A 361 0.23 16.40 -21.56
CA TRP A 361 1.34 15.46 -21.37
C TRP A 361 2.22 15.80 -20.16
N VAL A 362 2.38 17.08 -19.83
CA VAL A 362 3.01 17.51 -18.57
C VAL A 362 2.15 17.08 -17.37
N GLN A 363 0.83 17.26 -17.43
CA GLN A 363 -0.08 16.77 -16.39
C GLN A 363 0.00 15.24 -16.23
N TYR A 364 0.07 14.49 -17.33
CA TYR A 364 0.33 13.04 -17.29
C TYR A 364 1.62 12.71 -16.54
N PHE A 365 2.71 13.41 -16.87
CA PHE A 365 3.99 13.22 -16.23
C PHE A 365 3.92 13.46 -14.71
N GLU A 366 3.22 14.51 -14.27
CA GLU A 366 2.98 14.83 -12.86
C GLU A 366 2.11 13.77 -12.16
N MET A 367 1.06 13.28 -12.82
CA MET A 367 0.23 12.19 -12.29
C MET A 367 1.07 10.92 -12.05
N ILE A 368 2.02 10.57 -12.93
CA ILE A 368 2.90 9.43 -12.68
C ILE A 368 3.83 9.69 -11.48
N THR A 369 4.30 10.92 -11.28
CA THR A 369 5.07 11.30 -10.09
C THR A 369 4.26 11.09 -8.81
N ILE A 370 3.00 11.54 -8.77
CA ILE A 370 2.09 11.31 -7.64
C ILE A 370 1.89 9.81 -7.36
N ALA A 371 1.70 9.00 -8.41
CA ALA A 371 1.57 7.56 -8.26
C ALA A 371 2.82 6.92 -7.62
N LYS A 372 4.02 7.33 -8.05
CA LYS A 372 5.29 6.85 -7.49
C LYS A 372 5.46 7.29 -6.02
N GLU A 373 5.17 8.54 -5.70
CA GLU A 373 5.22 9.03 -4.30
C GLU A 373 4.29 8.23 -3.40
N PHE A 374 3.09 7.89 -3.89
CA PHE A 374 2.16 7.06 -3.15
C PHE A 374 2.71 5.66 -2.90
N ILE A 375 3.29 5.01 -3.92
CA ILE A 375 3.91 3.68 -3.80
C ILE A 375 5.00 3.70 -2.74
N GLU A 376 5.92 4.65 -2.83
CA GLU A 376 6.99 4.75 -1.86
C GLU A 376 6.43 4.88 -0.45
N ARG A 377 5.60 5.90 -0.18
CA ARG A 377 5.04 6.13 1.17
C ARG A 377 4.27 4.92 1.71
N LYS A 378 3.70 4.07 0.85
CA LYS A 378 3.00 2.83 1.23
C LYS A 378 3.89 1.62 1.41
N GLU A 379 4.98 1.48 0.65
CA GLU A 379 6.01 0.47 0.89
C GLU A 379 6.72 0.70 2.25
N TRP A 380 6.64 1.91 2.80
CA TRP A 380 7.01 2.20 4.20
C TRP A 380 5.93 1.83 5.24
N GLU A 381 4.65 1.66 4.85
CA GLU A 381 3.54 1.27 5.75
C GLU A 381 3.29 -0.24 5.79
N ILE A 382 3.65 -0.98 4.74
CA ILE A 382 3.45 -2.43 4.63
C ILE A 382 4.80 -3.03 4.23
N GLY A 383 5.39 -3.80 5.15
CA GLY A 383 6.74 -4.38 5.01
C GLY A 383 6.99 -4.97 3.61
N ARG A 384 8.19 -4.68 3.09
CA ARG A 384 8.69 -5.05 1.76
C ARG A 384 8.71 -6.57 1.55
N HIS A 385 7.60 -7.18 1.15
CA HIS A 385 7.56 -8.50 0.49
C HIS A 385 6.26 -8.64 -0.33
N ILE A 386 6.29 -8.14 -1.57
CA ILE A 386 5.43 -8.61 -2.67
C ILE A 386 6.33 -8.98 -3.83
#